data_AF-A0A7J3NNK8-F1
#
_entry.id   AF-A0A7J3NNK8-F1
#
_cell.length_a   1.000
_cell.length_b   1.000
_cell.length_c   1.000
_cell.angle_alpha   90.00
_cell.angle_beta   90.00
_cell.angle_gamma   90.00
#
_symmetry.space_group_name_H-M   'P 1'
#
loop_
_entity.id
_entity.type
_entity.pdbx_description
1 polymer ?
#
loop_
_entity_poly.entity_id
_entity_poly.type
_entity_poly.pdbx_seq_one_letter_code
_entity_poly.pdbx_strand_id
1 'polypeptide(L)'
;MSGEHVEGGAKLLTGEELKREARALRRASLWFAARHNLFLVAPAILTFLTTALLIFAALKLLQWILDTFYLVNPGLWWILGAPTPTLTGLSVPLTATSLALALAAIPIIHVAAKFIYFLYLLVFAKILVKPIPEGYYPYTPANPIVRQFILNATITGTFLSFFGEGPWARAELSRIMYKALGARLGKGVFPATILDPWMVEIGDGTTMGAYSCVAGHAIEGDRIMFARAKIGKNCVLGFRSLVWPGAELGDRVIIGTYSMVPKGAKLPSNTVWVGAPVKLVKKLDEKEGSEQEKKEVAQQR
;
A
#
# COMPACT_ATOMS: atom_id res chain seq x y z
N MET A 1 24.12 48.56 3.28
CA MET A 1 24.64 48.59 1.89
C MET A 1 26.01 47.95 1.95
N SER A 2 26.36 46.89 1.24
CA SER A 2 25.92 46.22 0.00
C SER A 2 25.98 44.68 0.23
N GLY A 3 25.25 43.78 -0.40
CA GLY A 3 24.69 43.77 -1.75
C GLY A 3 25.57 42.96 -2.70
N GLU A 4 25.81 41.67 -2.44
CA GLU A 4 26.41 40.76 -3.44
C GLU A 4 25.32 39.97 -4.15
N HIS A 5 25.07 40.38 -5.39
CA HIS A 5 24.26 39.69 -6.38
C HIS A 5 24.98 38.42 -6.84
N VAL A 6 24.34 37.26 -6.70
CA VAL A 6 24.76 36.02 -7.36
C VAL A 6 24.11 35.97 -8.74
N GLU A 7 24.81 36.47 -9.76
CA GLU A 7 24.47 36.21 -11.17
C GLU A 7 25.11 34.88 -11.61
N GLY A 8 24.34 33.79 -11.50
CA GLY A 8 24.68 32.50 -12.11
C GLY A 8 24.17 32.43 -13.55
N GLY A 9 24.88 33.08 -14.48
CA GLY A 9 24.60 32.96 -15.92
C GLY A 9 24.89 31.55 -16.42
N ALA A 10 23.88 30.84 -16.92
CA ALA A 10 24.05 29.54 -17.58
C ALA A 10 24.89 29.71 -18.86
N LYS A 11 26.15 29.27 -18.80
CA LYS A 11 27.09 29.35 -19.92
C LYS A 11 26.68 28.33 -20.98
N LEU A 12 26.31 28.79 -22.18
CA LEU A 12 26.00 27.95 -23.33
C LEU A 12 27.28 27.20 -23.76
N LEU A 13 27.25 25.86 -23.68
CA LEU A 13 28.36 24.99 -24.05
C LEU A 13 28.62 25.04 -25.56
N THR A 14 29.88 25.03 -25.96
CA THR A 14 30.29 25.00 -27.37
C THR A 14 30.03 23.62 -27.99
N GLY A 15 29.90 23.54 -29.31
CA GLY A 15 29.54 22.28 -30.00
C GLY A 15 30.51 21.10 -29.79
N GLU A 16 31.78 21.39 -29.50
CA GLU A 16 32.81 20.41 -29.15
C GLU A 16 32.62 19.86 -27.72
N GLU A 17 32.30 20.74 -26.76
CA GLU A 17 32.02 20.39 -25.37
C GLU A 17 30.76 19.53 -25.25
N LEU A 18 29.73 19.88 -26.03
CA LEU A 18 28.47 19.12 -26.08
C LEU A 18 28.69 17.70 -26.63
N LYS A 19 29.54 17.55 -27.65
CA LYS A 19 29.96 16.23 -28.16
C LYS A 19 30.79 15.45 -27.15
N ARG A 20 31.56 16.12 -26.29
CA ARG A 20 32.39 15.49 -25.26
C ARG A 20 31.55 14.99 -24.09
N GLU A 21 30.59 15.79 -23.61
CA GLU A 21 29.59 15.38 -22.63
C GLU A 21 28.68 14.26 -23.15
N ALA A 22 28.19 14.35 -24.40
CA ALA A 22 27.37 13.29 -24.99
C ALA A 22 28.12 11.94 -25.04
N ARG A 23 29.43 11.97 -25.33
CA ARG A 23 30.29 10.77 -25.30
C ARG A 23 30.55 10.27 -23.88
N ALA A 24 30.63 11.15 -22.89
CA ALA A 24 30.76 10.76 -21.48
C ALA A 24 29.46 10.13 -20.94
N LEU A 25 28.30 10.73 -21.25
CA LEU A 25 26.98 10.21 -20.92
C LEU A 25 26.70 8.87 -21.57
N ARG A 26 27.11 8.68 -22.84
CA ARG A 26 26.98 7.40 -23.54
C ARG A 26 27.87 6.30 -22.94
N ARG A 27 29.05 6.64 -22.43
CA ARG A 27 29.90 5.68 -21.69
C ARG A 27 29.35 5.38 -20.31
N ALA A 28 28.82 6.38 -19.61
CA ALA A 28 28.16 6.21 -18.32
C ALA A 28 26.89 5.35 -18.43
N SER A 29 26.09 5.51 -19.49
CA SER A 29 24.90 4.69 -19.73
C SER A 29 25.23 3.25 -20.10
N LEU A 30 26.29 3.01 -20.88
CA LEU A 30 26.78 1.66 -21.19
C LEU A 30 27.39 0.96 -19.97
N TRP A 31 28.12 1.70 -19.13
CA TRP A 31 28.62 1.20 -17.84
C TRP A 31 27.49 0.90 -16.85
N PHE A 32 26.45 1.74 -16.81
CA PHE A 32 25.24 1.52 -16.02
C PHE A 32 24.46 0.29 -16.50
N ALA A 33 24.31 0.11 -17.81
CA ALA A 33 23.69 -1.10 -18.39
C ALA A 33 24.50 -2.37 -18.08
N ALA A 34 25.82 -2.32 -18.15
CA ALA A 34 26.70 -3.46 -17.84
C ALA A 34 26.68 -3.83 -16.34
N ARG A 35 26.64 -2.84 -15.44
CA ARG A 35 26.56 -3.05 -13.98
C ARG A 35 25.17 -3.50 -13.52
N HIS A 36 24.11 -3.17 -14.28
CA HIS A 36 22.75 -3.61 -14.01
C HIS A 36 22.40 -5.02 -14.52
N ASN A 37 23.25 -5.66 -15.33
CA ASN A 37 23.03 -7.07 -15.67
C ASN A 37 23.12 -8.01 -14.46
N LEU A 38 23.87 -7.65 -13.40
CA LEU A 38 23.83 -8.37 -12.13
C LEU A 38 22.53 -8.12 -11.33
N PHE A 39 21.92 -6.95 -11.55
CA PHE A 39 20.62 -6.53 -11.02
C PHE A 39 19.42 -7.05 -11.82
N LEU A 40 19.62 -7.70 -12.96
CA LEU A 40 18.58 -8.46 -13.66
C LEU A 40 18.46 -9.87 -13.12
N VAL A 41 19.57 -10.45 -12.62
CA VAL A 41 19.57 -11.81 -12.06
C VAL A 41 18.84 -11.86 -10.72
N ALA A 42 18.94 -10.84 -9.86
CA ALA A 42 18.27 -10.86 -8.55
C ALA A 42 16.73 -10.74 -8.62
N PRO A 43 16.14 -9.83 -9.42
CA PRO A 43 14.71 -9.83 -9.71
C PRO A 43 14.30 -11.03 -10.53
N ALA A 44 15.12 -11.55 -11.45
CA ALA A 44 14.81 -12.78 -12.19
C ALA A 44 14.82 -14.01 -11.29
N ILE A 45 15.70 -14.09 -10.29
CA ILE A 45 15.70 -15.13 -9.26
C ILE A 45 14.51 -14.92 -8.32
N LEU A 46 14.18 -13.69 -7.94
CA LEU A 46 13.03 -13.40 -7.08
C LEU A 46 11.69 -13.63 -7.81
N THR A 47 11.59 -13.29 -9.10
CA THR A 47 10.45 -13.68 -9.95
C THR A 47 10.47 -15.16 -10.20
N PHE A 48 11.62 -15.80 -10.43
CA PHE A 48 11.68 -17.26 -10.55
C PHE A 48 11.25 -17.95 -9.25
N LEU A 49 11.66 -17.46 -8.08
CA LEU A 49 11.27 -18.01 -6.78
C LEU A 49 9.82 -17.71 -6.44
N THR A 50 9.31 -16.50 -6.76
CA THR A 50 7.89 -16.18 -6.54
C THR A 50 7.00 -16.88 -7.56
N THR A 51 7.40 -17.00 -8.82
CA THR A 51 6.75 -17.83 -9.85
C THR A 51 6.84 -19.30 -9.48
N ALA A 52 7.95 -19.81 -8.94
CA ALA A 52 8.06 -21.18 -8.45
C ALA A 52 7.20 -21.41 -7.21
N LEU A 53 7.09 -20.43 -6.30
CA LEU A 53 6.18 -20.48 -5.15
C LEU A 53 4.72 -20.39 -5.57
N LEU A 54 4.39 -19.58 -6.59
CA LEU A 54 3.05 -19.49 -7.17
C LEU A 54 2.70 -20.73 -7.97
N ILE A 55 3.64 -21.31 -8.72
CA ILE A 55 3.48 -22.62 -9.37
C ILE A 55 3.35 -23.68 -8.31
N PHE A 56 4.13 -23.69 -7.25
CA PHE A 56 4.01 -24.65 -6.16
C PHE A 56 2.67 -24.49 -5.42
N ALA A 57 2.22 -23.26 -5.15
CA ALA A 57 0.92 -22.97 -4.57
C ALA A 57 -0.22 -23.33 -5.53
N ALA A 58 -0.07 -23.09 -6.83
CA ALA A 58 -1.03 -23.46 -7.86
C ALA A 58 -1.04 -24.97 -8.11
N LEU A 59 0.09 -25.66 -7.99
CA LEU A 59 0.20 -27.12 -8.03
C LEU A 59 -0.36 -27.73 -6.75
N LYS A 60 -0.20 -27.09 -5.58
CA LYS A 60 -0.84 -27.51 -4.33
C LYS A 60 -2.33 -27.22 -4.32
N LEU A 61 -2.77 -26.12 -4.93
CA LEU A 61 -4.17 -25.79 -5.12
C LEU A 61 -4.81 -26.68 -6.18
N LEU A 62 -4.11 -26.96 -7.28
CA LEU A 62 -4.54 -27.91 -8.32
C LEU A 62 -4.52 -29.33 -7.76
N GLN A 63 -3.50 -29.71 -6.98
CA GLN A 63 -3.49 -30.98 -6.26
C GLN A 63 -4.65 -31.04 -5.27
N TRP A 64 -4.93 -29.97 -4.53
CA TRP A 64 -6.08 -29.93 -3.63
C TRP A 64 -7.41 -29.96 -4.39
N ILE A 65 -7.53 -29.28 -5.53
CA ILE A 65 -8.71 -29.32 -6.42
C ILE A 65 -8.84 -30.69 -7.04
N LEU A 66 -7.75 -31.33 -7.49
CA LEU A 66 -7.73 -32.66 -8.06
C LEU A 66 -8.03 -33.69 -6.98
N ASP A 67 -7.44 -33.60 -5.79
CA ASP A 67 -7.74 -34.44 -4.62
C ASP A 67 -9.20 -34.26 -4.23
N THR A 68 -9.70 -33.03 -4.22
CA THR A 68 -11.12 -32.73 -3.99
C THR A 68 -11.98 -33.27 -5.13
N PHE A 69 -11.56 -33.18 -6.39
CA PHE A 69 -12.28 -33.71 -7.55
C PHE A 69 -12.26 -35.25 -7.56
N TYR A 70 -11.16 -35.88 -7.15
CA TYR A 70 -10.97 -37.31 -6.96
C TYR A 70 -11.79 -37.82 -5.77
N LEU A 71 -11.90 -37.04 -4.69
CA LEU A 71 -12.72 -37.33 -3.51
C LEU A 71 -14.22 -37.08 -3.73
N VAL A 72 -14.58 -36.10 -4.57
CA VAL A 72 -15.96 -35.64 -4.80
C VAL A 72 -16.60 -36.32 -6.00
N ASN A 73 -15.84 -36.99 -6.88
CA ASN A 73 -16.38 -37.62 -8.09
C ASN A 73 -16.19 -39.15 -8.12
N PRO A 74 -16.80 -39.92 -7.19
CA PRO A 74 -16.81 -41.38 -7.24
C PRO A 74 -17.56 -41.93 -8.47
N GLY A 75 -18.45 -41.15 -9.08
CA GLY A 75 -19.19 -41.52 -10.29
C GLY A 75 -18.31 -41.63 -11.54
N LEU A 76 -17.29 -40.78 -11.68
CA LEU A 76 -16.37 -40.83 -12.83
C LEU A 76 -15.52 -42.12 -12.85
N TRP A 77 -15.12 -42.59 -11.67
CA TRP A 77 -14.40 -43.86 -11.50
C TRP A 77 -15.28 -45.08 -11.77
N TRP A 78 -16.56 -45.01 -11.40
CA TRP A 78 -17.55 -46.04 -11.70
C TRP A 78 -17.84 -46.14 -13.21
N ILE A 79 -17.86 -45.00 -13.92
CA ILE A 79 -18.00 -44.93 -15.39
C ILE A 79 -16.73 -45.43 -16.11
N LEU A 80 -15.55 -45.20 -15.55
CA LEU A 80 -14.25 -45.60 -16.12
C LEU A 80 -13.78 -47.00 -15.68
N GLY A 81 -14.52 -47.67 -14.79
CA GLY A 81 -14.25 -49.05 -14.36
C GLY A 81 -12.98 -49.25 -13.52
N ALA A 82 -12.39 -48.18 -12.97
CA ALA A 82 -11.16 -48.25 -12.18
C ALA A 82 -11.45 -48.17 -10.66
N PRO A 83 -10.76 -48.97 -9.82
CA PRO A 83 -11.01 -49.02 -8.38
C PRO A 83 -10.64 -47.70 -7.70
N THR A 84 -11.56 -47.15 -6.90
CA THR A 84 -11.34 -45.95 -6.09
C THR A 84 -10.21 -46.16 -5.09
N PRO A 85 -9.14 -45.33 -5.07
CA PRO A 85 -8.09 -45.44 -4.07
C PRO A 85 -8.62 -44.94 -2.71
N THR A 86 -8.88 -45.87 -1.80
CA THR A 86 -9.31 -45.59 -0.43
C THR A 86 -8.11 -45.25 0.45
N LEU A 87 -7.89 -43.95 0.71
CA LEU A 87 -7.03 -43.54 1.83
C LEU A 87 -7.83 -43.69 3.14
N THR A 88 -7.71 -44.88 3.74
CA THR A 88 -7.93 -45.18 5.16
C THR A 88 -9.25 -44.70 5.80
N GLY A 89 -10.28 -45.55 5.73
CA GLY A 89 -11.16 -45.82 6.87
C GLY A 89 -12.34 -44.89 7.18
N LEU A 90 -12.54 -43.77 6.47
CA LEU A 90 -13.71 -42.91 6.64
C LEU A 90 -14.54 -42.80 5.35
N SER A 91 -15.40 -43.78 5.09
CA SER A 91 -16.38 -43.71 4.01
C SER A 91 -17.57 -42.84 4.43
N VAL A 92 -17.53 -41.54 4.15
CA VAL A 92 -18.69 -40.65 4.31
C VAL A 92 -19.51 -40.72 3.01
N PRO A 93 -20.74 -41.25 3.01
CA PRO A 93 -21.55 -41.32 1.80
C PRO A 93 -21.92 -39.90 1.32
N LEU A 94 -21.57 -39.59 0.06
CA LEU A 94 -21.91 -38.34 -0.64
C LEU A 94 -23.42 -38.28 -0.95
N THR A 95 -24.23 -38.00 0.07
CA THR A 95 -25.66 -37.68 -0.08
C THR A 95 -25.82 -36.22 -0.53
N ALA A 96 -26.94 -35.86 -1.19
CA ALA A 96 -27.22 -34.47 -1.59
C ALA A 96 -27.09 -33.47 -0.42
N THR A 97 -27.43 -33.92 0.79
CA THR A 97 -27.26 -33.18 2.04
C THR A 97 -25.79 -32.92 2.40
N SER A 98 -24.91 -33.92 2.24
CA SER A 98 -23.48 -33.77 2.50
C SER A 98 -22.79 -32.83 1.49
N LEU A 99 -23.24 -32.82 0.23
CA LEU A 99 -22.75 -31.90 -0.79
C LEU A 99 -23.19 -30.45 -0.50
N ALA A 100 -24.46 -30.25 -0.11
CA ALA A 100 -24.97 -28.94 0.28
C ALA A 100 -24.22 -28.36 1.50
N LEU A 101 -23.93 -29.20 2.49
CA LEU A 101 -23.14 -28.82 3.66
C LEU A 101 -21.68 -28.48 3.28
N ALA A 102 -21.06 -29.25 2.40
CA ALA A 102 -19.70 -28.97 1.94
C ALA A 102 -19.62 -27.63 1.20
N LEU A 103 -20.57 -27.33 0.31
CA LEU A 103 -20.64 -26.06 -0.41
C LEU A 103 -20.90 -24.88 0.52
N ALA A 104 -21.77 -25.06 1.53
CA ALA A 104 -22.03 -24.05 2.56
C ALA A 104 -20.81 -23.80 3.48
N ALA A 105 -19.95 -24.80 3.67
CA ALA A 105 -18.74 -24.69 4.48
C ALA A 105 -17.61 -23.90 3.80
N ILE A 106 -17.54 -23.89 2.46
CA ILE A 106 -16.48 -23.18 1.69
C ILE A 106 -16.33 -21.70 2.10
N PRO A 107 -17.40 -20.86 2.10
CA PRO A 107 -17.26 -19.46 2.51
C PRO A 107 -16.84 -19.31 3.97
N ILE A 108 -17.30 -20.20 4.86
CA ILE A 108 -16.94 -20.20 6.28
C ILE A 108 -15.46 -20.52 6.46
N ILE A 109 -14.98 -21.57 5.82
CA ILE A 109 -13.56 -21.97 5.82
C ILE A 109 -12.70 -20.84 5.24
N HIS A 110 -13.16 -20.21 4.15
CA HIS A 110 -12.44 -19.11 3.52
C HIS A 110 -12.33 -17.89 4.46
N VAL A 111 -13.41 -17.51 5.13
CA VAL A 111 -13.42 -16.42 6.13
C VAL A 111 -12.53 -16.78 7.33
N ALA A 112 -12.63 -18.00 7.84
CA ALA A 112 -11.82 -18.48 8.96
C ALA A 112 -10.32 -18.50 8.61
N ALA A 113 -9.95 -19.02 7.45
CA ALA A 113 -8.57 -19.01 6.95
C ALA A 113 -8.04 -17.58 6.81
N LYS A 114 -8.86 -16.64 6.32
CA LYS A 114 -8.48 -15.23 6.24
C LYS A 114 -8.22 -14.61 7.60
N PHE A 115 -9.07 -14.93 8.57
CA PHE A 115 -8.92 -14.45 9.95
C PHE A 115 -7.68 -15.04 10.64
N ILE A 116 -7.41 -16.34 10.47
CA ILE A 116 -6.20 -16.99 11.00
C ILE A 116 -4.94 -16.35 10.37
N TYR A 117 -4.95 -16.15 9.06
CA TYR A 117 -3.85 -15.48 8.36
C TYR A 117 -3.63 -14.04 8.84
N PHE A 118 -4.70 -13.30 9.13
CA PHE A 118 -4.62 -11.96 9.74
C PHE A 118 -3.95 -11.98 11.10
N LEU A 119 -4.35 -12.90 11.98
CA LEU A 119 -3.73 -13.04 13.31
C LEU A 119 -2.25 -13.41 13.18
N TYR A 120 -1.91 -14.33 12.28
CA TYR A 120 -0.53 -14.69 11.97
C TYR A 120 0.29 -13.46 11.52
N LEU A 121 -0.21 -12.69 10.55
CA LEU A 121 0.45 -11.47 10.08
C LEU A 121 0.59 -10.43 11.20
N LEU A 122 -0.41 -10.26 12.05
CA LEU A 122 -0.36 -9.30 13.15
C LEU A 122 0.71 -9.69 14.18
N VAL A 123 0.78 -10.96 14.57
CA VAL A 123 1.81 -11.47 15.48
C VAL A 123 3.19 -11.34 14.87
N PHE A 124 3.35 -11.77 13.61
CA PHE A 124 4.62 -11.69 12.88
C PHE A 124 5.10 -10.25 12.73
N ALA A 125 4.17 -9.35 12.39
CA ALA A 125 4.42 -7.92 12.32
C ALA A 125 4.89 -7.36 13.66
N LYS A 126 4.21 -7.69 14.77
CA LYS A 126 4.60 -7.21 16.11
C LYS A 126 5.99 -7.67 16.55
N ILE A 127 6.43 -8.85 16.11
CA ILE A 127 7.73 -9.41 16.50
C ILE A 127 8.87 -8.83 15.64
N LEU A 128 8.65 -8.68 14.33
CA LEU A 128 9.73 -8.37 13.38
C LEU A 128 9.74 -6.92 12.90
N VAL A 129 8.62 -6.20 12.95
CA VAL A 129 8.54 -4.80 12.51
C VAL A 129 9.06 -3.90 13.62
N LYS A 130 10.22 -3.29 13.37
CA LYS A 130 10.82 -2.27 14.24
C LYS A 130 10.56 -0.87 13.68
N PRO A 131 10.35 0.13 14.55
CA PRO A 131 10.20 1.52 14.11
C PRO A 131 11.50 2.02 13.48
N ILE A 132 11.36 2.73 12.36
CA ILE A 132 12.48 3.33 11.64
C ILE A 132 12.61 4.80 12.07
N PRO A 133 13.82 5.30 12.38
CA PRO A 133 14.02 6.72 12.69
C PRO A 133 13.84 7.62 11.45
N GLU A 134 13.50 8.88 11.67
CA GLU A 134 13.42 9.88 10.60
C GLU A 134 14.81 10.27 10.11
N GLY A 135 14.95 10.50 8.80
CA GLY A 135 16.23 10.88 8.20
C GLY A 135 16.41 10.40 6.77
N TYR A 136 17.60 10.65 6.23
CA TYR A 136 18.02 10.19 4.92
C TYR A 136 19.00 9.03 5.06
N TYR A 137 18.76 7.94 4.34
CA TYR A 137 19.61 6.76 4.35
C TYR A 137 20.00 6.34 2.93
N PRO A 138 21.20 5.78 2.72
CA PRO A 138 21.54 5.15 1.45
C PRO A 138 20.59 3.99 1.14
N TYR A 139 19.98 4.01 -0.03
CA TYR A 139 19.09 2.96 -0.52
C TYR A 139 19.92 1.78 -1.03
N THR A 140 20.37 0.95 -0.09
CA THR A 140 21.17 -0.25 -0.39
C THR A 140 20.69 -1.43 0.47
N PRO A 141 20.56 -2.65 -0.07
CA PRO A 141 20.14 -3.83 0.71
C PRO A 141 21.04 -4.15 1.93
N ALA A 142 22.30 -3.68 1.89
CA ALA A 142 23.25 -3.81 3.00
C ALA A 142 22.85 -2.96 4.22
N ASN A 143 22.07 -1.90 4.04
CA ASN A 143 21.64 -1.04 5.14
C ASN A 143 20.51 -1.71 5.94
N PRO A 144 20.68 -1.94 7.26
CA PRO A 144 19.66 -2.57 8.10
C PRO A 144 18.32 -1.82 8.10
N ILE A 145 18.35 -0.48 7.95
CA ILE A 145 17.15 0.35 7.93
C ILE A 145 16.34 0.10 6.65
N VAL A 146 17.02 -0.01 5.51
CA VAL A 146 16.38 -0.32 4.23
C VAL A 146 15.80 -1.74 4.24
N ARG A 147 16.48 -2.70 4.86
CA ARG A 147 15.90 -4.05 5.05
C ARG A 147 14.65 -4.02 5.90
N GLN A 148 14.65 -3.24 6.98
CA GLN A 148 13.48 -3.05 7.83
C GLN A 148 12.32 -2.42 7.03
N PHE A 149 12.61 -1.42 6.21
CA PHE A 149 11.63 -0.81 5.31
C PHE A 149 11.04 -1.82 4.33
N ILE A 150 11.86 -2.63 3.66
CA ILE A 150 11.40 -3.65 2.72
C ILE A 150 10.51 -4.68 3.44
N LEU A 151 10.90 -5.11 4.64
CA LEU A 151 10.10 -6.03 5.47
C LEU A 151 8.74 -5.41 5.79
N ASN A 152 8.73 -4.15 6.24
CA ASN A 152 7.49 -3.44 6.56
C ASN A 152 6.59 -3.29 5.32
N ALA A 153 7.15 -2.86 4.19
CA ALA A 153 6.43 -2.73 2.94
C ALA A 153 5.85 -4.07 2.45
N THR A 154 6.59 -5.17 2.65
CA THR A 154 6.13 -6.52 2.31
C THR A 154 4.95 -6.94 3.17
N ILE A 155 5.02 -6.74 4.49
CA ILE A 155 3.95 -7.09 5.43
C ILE A 155 2.70 -6.25 5.14
N THR A 156 2.85 -4.93 5.03
CA THR A 156 1.75 -4.01 4.76
C THR A 156 1.14 -4.26 3.38
N GLY A 157 1.97 -4.49 2.36
CA GLY A 157 1.53 -4.83 1.01
C GLY A 157 0.76 -6.15 0.96
N THR A 158 1.27 -7.18 1.63
CA THR A 158 0.60 -8.50 1.71
C THR A 158 -0.74 -8.39 2.42
N PHE A 159 -0.80 -7.64 3.53
CA PHE A 159 -2.06 -7.36 4.22
C PHE A 159 -3.07 -6.65 3.30
N LEU A 160 -2.62 -5.62 2.58
CA LEU A 160 -3.44 -4.87 1.63
C LEU A 160 -3.93 -5.74 0.47
N SER A 161 -3.10 -6.60 -0.11
CA SER A 161 -3.51 -7.48 -1.21
C SER A 161 -4.52 -8.53 -0.75
N PHE A 162 -4.38 -9.04 0.47
CA PHE A 162 -5.21 -10.14 0.97
C PHE A 162 -6.59 -9.69 1.47
N PHE A 163 -6.68 -8.48 2.02
CA PHE A 163 -7.94 -7.87 2.49
C PHE A 163 -8.51 -6.80 1.54
N GLY A 164 -7.76 -6.40 0.50
CA GLY A 164 -8.06 -5.25 -0.36
C GLY A 164 -9.27 -5.41 -1.27
N GLU A 165 -9.68 -6.65 -1.55
CA GLU A 165 -10.75 -6.96 -2.53
C GLU A 165 -12.06 -7.48 -1.89
N GLY A 166 -12.14 -7.53 -0.55
CA GLY A 166 -13.33 -8.04 0.16
C GLY A 166 -14.32 -6.92 0.54
N PRO A 167 -15.64 -7.09 0.31
CA PRO A 167 -16.65 -6.08 0.69
C PRO A 167 -16.84 -5.90 2.20
N TRP A 168 -16.32 -6.82 3.01
CA TRP A 168 -16.66 -6.95 4.42
C TRP A 168 -15.38 -6.91 5.27
N ALA A 169 -15.29 -5.96 6.21
CA ALA A 169 -14.24 -5.80 7.23
C ALA A 169 -12.96 -5.02 6.88
N ARG A 170 -12.82 -4.42 5.69
CA ARG A 170 -11.62 -3.62 5.34
C ARG A 170 -11.36 -2.48 6.33
N ALA A 171 -12.38 -1.72 6.70
CA ALA A 171 -12.19 -0.45 7.41
C ALA A 171 -11.71 -0.64 8.87
N GLU A 172 -12.31 -1.54 9.64
CA GLU A 172 -11.94 -1.70 11.05
C GLU A 172 -10.72 -2.61 11.24
N LEU A 173 -10.58 -3.70 10.46
CA LEU A 173 -9.40 -4.57 10.56
C LEU A 173 -8.12 -3.85 10.11
N SER A 174 -8.20 -3.03 9.06
CA SER A 174 -7.06 -2.21 8.64
C SER A 174 -6.68 -1.19 9.71
N ARG A 175 -7.65 -0.58 10.38
CA ARG A 175 -7.39 0.32 11.51
C ARG A 175 -6.64 -0.38 12.63
N ILE A 176 -7.05 -1.59 13.00
CA ILE A 176 -6.36 -2.40 14.01
C ILE A 176 -4.94 -2.72 13.57
N MET A 177 -4.75 -3.20 12.34
CA MET A 177 -3.43 -3.56 11.80
C MET A 177 -2.50 -2.34 11.74
N TYR A 178 -2.97 -1.21 11.19
CA TYR A 178 -2.14 0.00 11.09
C TYR A 178 -1.77 0.54 12.48
N LYS A 179 -2.69 0.52 13.45
CA LYS A 179 -2.36 0.87 14.84
C LYS A 179 -1.36 -0.10 15.46
N ALA A 180 -1.50 -1.40 15.21
CA ALA A 180 -0.55 -2.41 15.66
C ALA A 180 0.86 -2.17 15.10
N LEU A 181 0.94 -1.70 13.85
CA LEU A 181 2.18 -1.31 13.15
C LEU A 181 2.72 0.08 13.53
N GLY A 182 2.03 0.82 14.41
CA GLY A 182 2.51 2.09 14.96
C GLY A 182 1.84 3.36 14.43
N ALA A 183 0.81 3.25 13.59
CA ALA A 183 0.05 4.42 13.15
C ALA A 183 -0.75 5.04 14.29
N ARG A 184 -0.74 6.38 14.36
CA ARG A 184 -1.54 7.15 15.29
C ARG A 184 -2.82 7.59 14.58
N LEU A 185 -3.88 6.79 14.72
CA LEU A 185 -5.18 7.08 14.09
C LEU A 185 -6.21 7.50 15.14
N GLY A 186 -6.84 8.65 14.92
CA GLY A 186 -7.93 9.19 15.71
C GLY A 186 -9.22 8.37 15.68
N LYS A 187 -10.23 8.87 16.40
CA LYS A 187 -11.60 8.34 16.41
C LYS A 187 -12.30 8.66 15.09
N GLY A 188 -13.04 7.69 14.55
CA GLY A 188 -13.79 7.87 13.29
C GLY A 188 -12.92 7.93 12.03
N VAL A 189 -11.62 7.61 12.12
CA VAL A 189 -10.73 7.54 10.95
C VAL A 189 -10.82 6.17 10.31
N PHE A 190 -11.27 6.13 9.06
CA PHE A 190 -11.23 4.93 8.22
C PHE A 190 -10.04 5.05 7.26
N PRO A 191 -8.95 4.29 7.49
CA PRO A 191 -7.76 4.41 6.68
C PRO A 191 -7.97 3.79 5.29
N ALA A 192 -7.52 4.49 4.25
CA ALA A 192 -7.45 3.93 2.90
C ALA A 192 -6.13 3.17 2.72
N THR A 193 -5.12 3.78 2.11
CA THR A 193 -3.78 3.20 1.96
C THR A 193 -2.78 3.99 2.79
N ILE A 194 -2.13 3.32 3.73
CA ILE A 194 -1.01 3.87 4.51
C ILE A 194 0.19 2.97 4.24
N LEU A 195 1.23 3.53 3.59
CA LEU A 195 2.41 2.75 3.23
C LEU A 195 3.32 2.50 4.45
N ASP A 196 3.47 3.53 5.30
CA ASP A 196 4.40 3.52 6.44
C ASP A 196 3.67 3.85 7.74
N PRO A 197 2.97 2.88 8.36
CA PRO A 197 2.13 3.15 9.52
C PRO A 197 2.86 3.86 10.68
N TRP A 198 4.10 3.50 10.99
CA TRP A 198 4.90 4.09 12.08
C TRP A 198 5.27 5.59 11.86
N MET A 199 5.06 6.10 10.65
CA MET A 199 5.35 7.47 10.23
C MET A 199 4.09 8.28 9.91
N VAL A 200 2.91 7.80 10.33
CA VAL A 200 1.65 8.48 10.03
C VAL A 200 0.86 8.79 11.30
N GLU A 201 0.43 10.04 11.39
CA GLU A 201 -0.47 10.55 12.42
C GLU A 201 -1.67 11.22 11.77
N ILE A 202 -2.88 10.79 12.14
CA ILE A 202 -4.15 11.27 11.60
C ILE A 202 -5.10 11.60 12.75
N GLY A 203 -5.57 12.85 12.79
CA GLY A 203 -6.50 13.35 13.79
C GLY A 203 -7.92 12.78 13.68
N ASP A 204 -8.70 13.01 14.72
CA ASP A 204 -10.10 12.56 14.84
C ASP A 204 -11.00 13.12 13.71
N GLY A 205 -11.96 12.33 13.26
CA GLY A 205 -12.96 12.75 12.26
C GLY A 205 -12.41 12.94 10.84
N THR A 206 -11.13 12.63 10.60
CA THR A 206 -10.53 12.72 9.27
C THR A 206 -10.96 11.56 8.39
N THR A 207 -11.43 11.89 7.19
CA THR A 207 -11.91 10.93 6.19
C THR A 207 -10.89 10.76 5.08
N MET A 208 -10.58 9.50 4.74
CA MET A 208 -9.72 9.15 3.62
C MET A 208 -10.55 8.61 2.47
N GLY A 209 -10.49 9.27 1.31
CA GLY A 209 -11.11 8.81 0.08
C GLY A 209 -10.49 7.50 -0.40
N ALA A 210 -11.26 6.71 -1.16
CA ALA A 210 -10.77 5.44 -1.68
C ALA A 210 -9.47 5.64 -2.51
N TYR A 211 -8.53 4.71 -2.33
CA TYR A 211 -7.19 4.75 -2.93
C TYR A 211 -6.36 5.99 -2.62
N SER A 212 -6.77 6.84 -1.68
CA SER A 212 -5.86 7.85 -1.13
C SER A 212 -4.70 7.17 -0.41
N CYS A 213 -3.53 7.77 -0.52
CA CYS A 213 -2.27 7.20 -0.07
C CYS A 213 -1.51 8.21 0.79
N VAL A 214 -1.08 7.77 1.98
CA VAL A 214 -0.16 8.53 2.84
C VAL A 214 1.15 7.76 2.92
N ALA A 215 2.23 8.41 2.48
CA ALA A 215 3.58 7.85 2.47
C ALA A 215 4.46 8.55 3.51
N GLY A 216 5.13 7.77 4.34
CA GLY A 216 6.16 8.22 5.29
C GLY A 216 7.58 8.10 4.74
N HIS A 217 7.75 7.51 3.54
CA HIS A 217 9.03 7.44 2.84
C HIS A 217 8.98 7.98 1.40
N ALA A 218 10.14 8.40 0.89
CA ALA A 218 10.36 8.78 -0.49
C ALA A 218 11.72 8.26 -0.97
N ILE A 219 11.75 7.61 -2.13
CA ILE A 219 13.00 7.16 -2.76
C ILE A 219 13.48 8.28 -3.70
N GLU A 220 14.70 8.76 -3.46
CA GLU A 220 15.34 9.85 -4.18
C GLU A 220 16.69 9.39 -4.71
N GLY A 221 16.71 8.88 -5.93
CA GLY A 221 17.92 8.35 -6.56
C GLY A 221 18.50 7.19 -5.76
N ASP A 222 19.65 7.41 -5.14
CA ASP A 222 20.40 6.44 -4.34
C ASP A 222 20.09 6.51 -2.84
N ARG A 223 19.15 7.36 -2.42
CA ARG A 223 18.77 7.55 -1.01
C ARG A 223 17.28 7.34 -0.80
N ILE A 224 16.92 7.00 0.42
CA ILE A 224 15.54 6.96 0.90
C ILE A 224 15.39 7.96 2.05
N MET A 225 14.41 8.83 1.93
CA MET A 225 13.97 9.77 2.95
C MET A 225 12.86 9.14 3.76
N PHE A 226 12.93 9.26 5.07
CA PHE A 226 11.85 8.94 6.00
C PHE A 226 11.48 10.17 6.81
N ALA A 227 10.20 10.53 6.81
CA ALA A 227 9.69 11.66 7.59
C ALA A 227 8.22 11.46 7.94
N ARG A 228 7.84 11.82 9.17
CA ARG A 228 6.48 11.64 9.65
C ARG A 228 5.51 12.60 8.94
N ALA A 229 4.45 12.04 8.38
CA ALA A 229 3.32 12.79 7.85
C ALA A 229 2.27 12.99 8.96
N LYS A 230 1.85 14.22 9.18
CA LYS A 230 0.84 14.60 10.18
C LYS A 230 -0.38 15.19 9.50
N ILE A 231 -1.55 14.65 9.83
CA ILE A 231 -2.83 15.11 9.32
C ILE A 231 -3.69 15.50 10.52
N GLY A 232 -4.20 16.73 10.52
CA GLY A 232 -5.06 17.26 11.57
C GLY A 232 -6.42 16.55 11.67
N LYS A 233 -7.30 17.16 12.46
CA LYS A 233 -8.67 16.69 12.70
C LYS A 233 -9.62 17.15 11.60
N ASN A 234 -10.67 16.37 11.37
CA ASN A 234 -11.76 16.68 10.42
C ASN A 234 -11.25 17.04 9.01
N CYS A 235 -10.13 16.45 8.58
CA CYS A 235 -9.62 16.63 7.23
C CYS A 235 -10.34 15.69 6.26
N VAL A 236 -10.34 16.07 4.97
CA VAL A 236 -10.88 15.22 3.90
C VAL A 236 -9.79 15.01 2.88
N LEU A 237 -9.34 13.77 2.71
CA LEU A 237 -8.43 13.39 1.62
C LEU A 237 -9.26 12.86 0.46
N GLY A 238 -9.22 13.53 -0.69
CA GLY A 238 -9.97 13.13 -1.88
C GLY A 238 -9.53 11.76 -2.44
N PHE A 239 -10.36 11.21 -3.33
CA PHE A 239 -10.07 9.94 -4.01
C PHE A 239 -8.71 9.99 -4.73
N ARG A 240 -7.89 8.94 -4.57
CA ARG A 240 -6.53 8.88 -5.17
C ARG A 240 -5.63 10.09 -4.87
N SER A 241 -5.87 10.80 -3.77
CA SER A 241 -4.93 11.82 -3.32
C SER A 241 -3.67 11.18 -2.72
N LEU A 242 -2.53 11.87 -2.84
CA LEU A 242 -1.24 11.42 -2.34
C LEU A 242 -0.66 12.45 -1.37
N VAL A 243 -0.31 12.02 -0.17
CA VAL A 243 0.40 12.83 0.82
C VAL A 243 1.83 12.30 0.95
N TRP A 244 2.81 13.13 0.57
CA TRP A 244 4.23 12.78 0.66
C TRP A 244 4.78 12.93 2.10
N PRO A 245 5.95 12.32 2.39
CA PRO A 245 6.59 12.33 3.70
C PRO A 245 6.89 13.73 4.21
N GLY A 246 6.77 13.89 5.53
CA GLY A 246 7.01 15.15 6.21
C GLY A 246 5.93 16.21 5.99
N ALA A 247 4.87 15.93 5.24
CA ALA A 247 3.76 16.86 5.09
C ALA A 247 2.98 17.02 6.41
N GLU A 248 2.61 18.26 6.73
CA GLU A 248 1.83 18.62 7.91
C GLU A 248 0.56 19.36 7.46
N LEU A 249 -0.61 18.72 7.64
CA LEU A 249 -1.92 19.30 7.38
C LEU A 249 -2.53 19.77 8.71
N GLY A 250 -2.96 21.03 8.75
CA GLY A 250 -3.78 21.57 9.84
C GLY A 250 -5.17 20.93 9.90
N ASP A 251 -6.02 21.43 10.79
CA ASP A 251 -7.39 20.93 10.95
C ASP A 251 -8.31 21.41 9.84
N ARG A 252 -9.32 20.60 9.47
CA ARG A 252 -10.33 20.96 8.45
C ARG A 252 -9.70 21.33 7.10
N VAL A 253 -8.65 20.59 6.71
CA VAL A 253 -8.04 20.70 5.38
C VAL A 253 -8.73 19.73 4.42
N ILE A 254 -9.10 20.22 3.25
CA ILE A 254 -9.68 19.42 2.17
C ILE A 254 -8.66 19.31 1.04
N ILE A 255 -8.27 18.08 0.73
CA ILE A 255 -7.42 17.76 -0.42
C ILE A 255 -8.32 17.22 -1.54
N GLY A 256 -8.23 17.82 -2.72
CA GLY A 256 -9.00 17.39 -3.88
C GLY A 256 -8.66 15.97 -4.34
N THR A 257 -9.58 15.39 -5.11
CA THR A 257 -9.37 14.13 -5.83
C THR A 257 -8.16 14.24 -6.77
N TYR A 258 -7.37 13.16 -6.93
CA TYR A 258 -6.13 13.12 -7.73
C TYR A 258 -5.07 14.18 -7.37
N SER A 259 -5.15 14.77 -6.17
CA SER A 259 -4.22 15.82 -5.76
C SER A 259 -3.02 15.27 -5.01
N MET A 260 -1.86 15.92 -5.13
CA MET A 260 -0.60 15.48 -4.54
C MET A 260 -0.01 16.58 -3.65
N VAL A 261 0.09 16.30 -2.35
CA VAL A 261 0.74 17.16 -1.35
C VAL A 261 2.25 16.93 -1.38
N PRO A 262 3.08 17.94 -1.68
CA PRO A 262 4.54 17.80 -1.74
C PRO A 262 5.18 17.39 -0.40
N LYS A 263 6.41 16.86 -0.49
CA LYS A 263 7.27 16.55 0.65
C LYS A 263 7.45 17.78 1.54
N GLY A 264 7.30 17.61 2.86
CA GLY A 264 7.50 18.69 3.82
C GLY A 264 6.48 19.84 3.75
N ALA A 265 5.44 19.74 2.92
CA ALA A 265 4.47 20.82 2.75
C ALA A 265 3.67 21.05 4.03
N LYS A 266 3.49 22.31 4.43
CA LYS A 266 2.67 22.71 5.57
C LYS A 266 1.39 23.38 5.08
N LEU A 267 0.26 22.72 5.25
CA LEU A 267 -1.04 23.22 4.82
C LEU A 267 -1.79 23.78 6.05
N PRO A 268 -2.13 25.07 6.09
CA PRO A 268 -2.82 25.68 7.22
C PRO A 268 -4.25 25.16 7.35
N SER A 269 -4.79 25.18 8.57
CA SER A 269 -6.16 24.77 8.84
C SER A 269 -7.21 25.54 8.02
N ASN A 270 -8.40 24.97 7.82
CA ASN A 270 -9.52 25.60 7.10
C ASN A 270 -9.20 25.95 5.65
N THR A 271 -8.61 25.03 4.89
CA THR A 271 -8.21 25.31 3.51
C THR A 271 -8.53 24.17 2.56
N VAL A 272 -8.78 24.54 1.31
CA VAL A 272 -9.04 23.62 0.21
C VAL A 272 -7.90 23.68 -0.78
N TRP A 273 -7.29 22.52 -1.07
CA TRP A 273 -6.12 22.37 -1.91
C TRP A 273 -6.38 21.38 -3.03
N VAL A 274 -6.03 21.74 -4.26
CA VAL A 274 -6.26 20.89 -5.44
C VAL A 274 -5.04 20.94 -6.37
N GLY A 275 -4.77 19.82 -7.05
CA GLY A 275 -3.73 19.69 -8.07
C GLY A 275 -2.54 18.83 -7.66
N ALA A 276 -1.63 18.58 -8.61
CA ALA A 276 -0.40 17.83 -8.41
C ALA A 276 0.80 18.59 -9.04
N PRO A 277 1.58 19.36 -8.27
CA PRO A 277 1.45 19.61 -6.83
C PRO A 277 0.22 20.47 -6.49
N VAL A 278 -0.28 20.34 -5.25
CA VAL A 278 -1.44 21.10 -4.78
C VAL A 278 -1.20 22.61 -4.78
N LYS A 279 -2.27 23.36 -5.07
CA LYS A 279 -2.35 24.81 -4.89
C LYS A 279 -3.58 25.15 -4.04
N LEU A 280 -3.50 26.23 -3.26
CA LEU A 280 -4.61 26.73 -2.47
C LEU A 280 -5.71 27.24 -3.41
N VAL A 281 -6.91 26.70 -3.27
CA VAL A 281 -8.09 27.14 -4.05
C VAL A 281 -8.94 28.09 -3.22
N LYS A 282 -9.21 27.73 -1.96
CA LYS A 282 -10.13 28.47 -1.10
C LYS A 282 -9.75 28.31 0.38
N LYS A 283 -9.99 29.36 1.18
CA LYS A 283 -10.05 29.27 2.65
C LYS A 283 -11.50 29.05 3.08
N LEU A 284 -11.72 28.15 4.02
CA LEU A 284 -13.04 27.85 4.56
C LEU A 284 -13.32 28.84 5.69
N ASP A 285 -14.30 29.72 5.50
CA ASP A 285 -14.80 30.57 6.59
C ASP A 285 -15.90 29.83 7.35
N GLU A 286 -15.80 29.82 8.69
CA GLU A 286 -16.76 29.10 9.56
C GLU A 286 -18.22 29.61 9.41
N LYS A 287 -18.40 30.85 8.93
CA LYS A 287 -19.73 31.44 8.73
C LYS A 287 -20.47 30.87 7.52
N GLU A 288 -19.76 30.61 6.42
CA GLU A 288 -20.38 30.17 5.16
C GLU A 288 -20.99 28.77 5.25
N GLY A 289 -20.33 27.84 5.96
CA GLY A 289 -20.82 26.47 6.13
C GLY A 289 -22.14 26.41 6.92
N SER A 290 -22.28 27.23 7.96
CA SER A 290 -23.50 27.29 8.76
C SER A 290 -24.69 27.90 8.00
N GLU A 291 -24.43 28.80 7.05
CA GLU A 291 -25.49 29.38 6.21
C GLU A 291 -25.91 28.44 5.07
N GLN A 292 -24.97 27.72 4.46
CA GLN A 292 -25.30 26.69 3.47
C GLN A 292 -26.07 25.53 4.10
N GLU A 293 -25.66 25.04 5.27
CA GLU A 293 -26.37 23.98 5.98
C GLU A 293 -27.78 24.41 6.37
N LYS A 294 -27.97 25.65 6.85
CA LYS A 294 -29.32 26.20 7.11
C LYS A 294 -30.17 26.32 5.85
N LYS A 295 -29.58 26.69 4.71
CA LYS A 295 -30.28 26.79 3.42
C LYS A 295 -30.68 25.42 2.86
N GLU A 296 -29.81 24.43 2.97
CA GLU A 296 -30.09 23.05 2.55
C GLU A 296 -31.15 22.38 3.44
N VAL A 297 -31.08 22.57 4.76
CA VAL A 297 -32.11 22.09 5.69
C VAL A 297 -33.45 22.80 5.49
N ALA A 298 -33.43 24.08 5.11
CA ALA A 298 -34.64 24.82 4.75
C ALA A 298 -35.24 24.40 3.39
N GLN A 299 -34.43 23.89 2.45
CA GLN A 299 -34.90 23.35 1.16
C GLN A 299 -35.42 21.92 1.25
N GLN A 300 -35.11 21.20 2.33
CA GLN A 300 -35.57 19.83 2.58
C GLN A 300 -36.84 19.77 3.46
N ARG A 301 -37.37 20.91 3.88
CA ARG A 301 -38.65 21.06 4.60
C ARG A 301 -39.70 21.68 3.70
#